data_AF-A0A2D8TSS3-F1
#
_entry.id   AF-A0A2D8TSS3-F1
#
_cell.length_a   1.000
_cell.length_b   1.000
_cell.length_c   1.000
_cell.angle_alpha   90.00
_cell.angle_beta   90.00
_cell.angle_gamma   90.00
#
_symmetry.space_group_name_H-M   'P 1'
#
loop_
_entity.id
_entity.type
_entity.pdbx_description
1 polymer ?
#
loop_
_entity_poly.entity_id
_entity_poly.type
_entity_poly.pdbx_seq_one_letter_code
_entity_poly.pdbx_strand_id
1 'polypeptide(L)' 'MKLFQAHTGYNDPNDPSGGFYEIHSVMFVCAKNIKEARIKLKNLKDFKKYKMHIDAIKELSTVDGHKIKLEKI' A
#
# COMPACT_ATOMS: atom_id res chain seq x y z
N MET A 1 3.89 16.72 3.45
CA MET A 1 3.87 15.31 2.96
C MET A 1 2.42 14.83 3.00
N LYS A 2 2.03 13.89 2.14
CA LYS A 2 0.66 13.35 2.07
C LYS A 2 0.68 11.88 2.48
N LEU A 3 -0.39 11.43 3.12
CA LEU A 3 -0.59 10.02 3.43
C LEU A 3 -1.30 9.36 2.24
N PHE A 4 -0.76 8.24 1.77
CA PHE A 4 -1.40 7.40 0.75
C PHE A 4 -1.72 6.03 1.34
N GLN A 5 -2.92 5.56 1.07
CA GLN A 5 -3.36 4.19 1.31
C GLN A 5 -3.38 3.45 -0.03
N ALA A 6 -2.81 2.26 -0.06
CA ALA A 6 -2.85 1.38 -1.22
C ALA A 6 -3.48 0.03 -0.84
N HIS A 7 -4.41 -0.43 -1.67
CA HIS A 7 -4.86 -1.82 -1.69
C HIS A 7 -3.89 -2.60 -2.57
N THR A 8 -3.35 -3.69 -2.03
CA THR A 8 -2.31 -4.48 -2.67
C THR A 8 -2.64 -5.96 -2.61
N GLY A 9 -2.54 -6.64 -3.74
CA GLY A 9 -2.76 -8.07 -3.91
C GLY A 9 -1.49 -8.86 -4.19
N TYR A 10 -1.48 -10.13 -3.81
CA TYR A 10 -0.51 -11.14 -4.25
C TYR A 10 -1.05 -12.56 -4.05
N ASN A 11 -0.47 -13.52 -4.78
CA ASN A 11 -0.71 -14.95 -4.59
C ASN A 11 0.47 -15.58 -3.85
N ASP A 12 0.22 -16.43 -2.85
CA ASP A 12 1.25 -17.20 -2.16
C ASP A 12 1.14 -18.68 -2.53
N PRO A 13 2.06 -19.25 -3.34
CA PRO A 13 2.01 -20.67 -3.68
C PRO A 13 2.18 -21.60 -2.46
N ASN A 14 2.60 -21.07 -1.30
CA ASN A 14 2.76 -21.83 -0.06
C ASN A 14 1.53 -21.73 0.87
N ASP A 15 0.50 -20.97 0.50
CA ASP A 15 -0.75 -20.98 1.26
C ASP A 15 -1.51 -22.31 1.08
N PRO A 16 -2.44 -22.68 1.98
CA PRO A 16 -3.18 -23.94 1.89
C PRO A 16 -4.00 -24.15 0.61
N SER A 17 -4.26 -23.10 -0.17
CA SER A 17 -4.94 -23.15 -1.47
C SER A 17 -3.97 -23.27 -2.66
N GLY A 18 -2.65 -23.30 -2.42
CA GLY A 18 -1.63 -23.32 -3.46
C GLY A 18 -1.58 -22.02 -4.27
N GLY A 19 -1.97 -20.89 -3.67
CA GLY A 19 -2.01 -19.59 -4.35
C GLY A 19 -3.23 -19.39 -5.25
N PHE A 20 -4.24 -20.26 -5.17
CA PHE A 20 -5.48 -20.12 -5.94
C PHE A 20 -6.25 -18.85 -5.54
N TYR A 21 -6.31 -18.57 -4.24
CA TYR A 21 -6.91 -17.34 -3.75
C TYR A 21 -5.87 -16.23 -3.64
N GLU A 22 -6.29 -15.05 -4.05
CA GLU A 22 -5.47 -13.87 -3.93
C GLU A 22 -5.60 -13.23 -2.55
N ILE A 23 -4.44 -12.98 -1.92
CA ILE A 23 -4.33 -12.34 -0.62
C ILE A 23 -4.22 -10.84 -0.83
N HIS A 24 -5.11 -10.09 -0.18
CA HIS A 24 -5.12 -8.64 -0.23
C HIS A 24 -4.71 -8.03 1.10
N SER A 25 -4.03 -6.90 1.03
CA SER A 25 -3.57 -6.12 2.18
C SER A 25 -3.65 -4.62 1.91
N VAL A 26 -3.64 -3.84 2.98
CA VAL A 26 -3.61 -2.38 2.91
C VAL A 26 -2.25 -1.88 3.37
N MET A 27 -1.56 -1.13 2.52
CA MET A 27 -0.28 -0.49 2.83
C MET A 27 -0.41 1.02 2.88
N PHE A 28 0.36 1.65 3.76
CA PHE A 28 0.41 3.11 3.88
C PHE A 28 1.80 3.64 3.58
N VAL A 29 1.88 4.74 2.81
CA VAL A 29 3.14 5.45 2.57
C VAL A 29 2.95 6.96 2.61
N CYS A 30 3.96 7.64 3.15
CA CYS A 30 4.06 9.10 3.13
C CYS A 30 4.83 9.54 1.87
N ALA A 31 4.23 10.38 1.02
CA ALA A 31 4.85 10.85 -0.24
C ALA A 31 4.39 12.27 -0.63
N LYS A 32 5.08 12.92 -1.58
CA LYS A 32 4.66 14.25 -2.10
C LYS A 32 3.48 14.14 -3.08
N ASN A 33 3.40 13.05 -3.82
CA ASN A 33 2.36 12.80 -4.82
C ASN A 33 2.20 11.28 -5.08
N ILE A 34 1.18 10.92 -5.86
CA ILE A 34 0.84 9.52 -6.17
C ILE A 34 1.96 8.78 -6.92
N LYS A 35 2.76 9.47 -7.75
CA LYS A 35 3.89 8.87 -8.47
C LYS A 35 4.98 8.43 -7.50
N GLU A 36 5.37 9.31 -6.58
CA GLU A 36 6.33 8.99 -5.52
C GLU A 36 5.78 7.91 -4.56
N ALA A 37 4.49 7.95 -4.24
CA ALA A 37 3.84 6.94 -3.40
C ALA A 37 3.96 5.53 -4.02
N ARG A 38 3.67 5.38 -5.31
CA ARG A 38 3.84 4.11 -6.03
C ARG A 38 5.29 3.63 -6.03
N ILE A 39 6.26 4.53 -6.22
CA ILE A 39 7.68 4.18 -6.19
C ILE A 39 8.09 3.70 -4.79
N LYS A 40 7.62 4.37 -3.73
CA LYS A 40 7.89 3.97 -2.34
C LYS A 40 7.29 2.60 -2.03
N LEU A 41 6.02 2.36 -2.37
CA LEU A 41 5.35 1.06 -2.20
C LEU A 41 6.12 -0.06 -2.88
N LYS A 42 6.45 0.09 -4.17
CA LYS A 42 7.21 -0.90 -4.94
C LYS A 42 8.61 -1.20 -4.39
N ASN A 43 9.14 -0.30 -3.55
CA ASN A 43 10.45 -0.46 -2.93
C ASN A 43 10.39 -1.06 -1.51
N LEU A 44 9.21 -1.24 -0.93
CA LEU A 44 9.06 -1.93 0.35
C LEU A 44 9.51 -3.39 0.22
N LYS A 45 10.13 -3.90 1.28
CA LYS A 45 10.69 -5.25 1.32
C LYS A 45 9.61 -6.31 1.04
N ASP A 46 8.47 -6.20 1.70
CA ASP A 46 7.37 -7.17 1.55
C ASP A 46 6.73 -7.09 0.17
N PHE A 47 6.56 -5.87 -0.36
CA PHE A 47 6.05 -5.68 -1.73
C PHE A 47 6.90 -6.45 -2.75
N LYS A 48 8.23 -6.36 -2.64
CA LYS A 48 9.15 -7.11 -3.51
C LYS A 48 9.15 -8.60 -3.22
N LYS A 49 9.21 -8.99 -1.94
CA LYS A 49 9.26 -10.38 -1.50
C LYS A 49 8.07 -11.19 -2.03
N TYR A 50 6.87 -10.63 -1.92
CA TYR A 50 5.62 -11.28 -2.31
C TYR A 50 5.20 -10.97 -3.74
N LYS A 51 6.03 -10.24 -4.51
CA LYS A 51 5.74 -9.82 -5.90
C LYS A 51 4.35 -9.16 -6.01
N MET A 52 4.03 -8.29 -5.06
CA MET A 52 2.72 -7.68 -4.97
C MET A 52 2.42 -6.76 -6.16
N HIS A 53 1.15 -6.47 -6.35
CA HIS A 53 0.68 -5.39 -7.21
C HIS A 53 -0.20 -4.39 -6.44
N ILE A 54 -0.55 -3.28 -7.08
CA ILE A 54 -1.38 -2.22 -6.52
C ILE A 54 -2.68 -2.20 -7.32
N ASP A 55 -3.80 -2.55 -6.68
CA ASP A 55 -5.13 -2.47 -7.32
C ASP A 55 -5.65 -1.04 -7.29
N ALA A 56 -5.50 -0.41 -6.12
CA ALA A 56 -5.98 0.94 -5.87
C ALA A 56 -5.00 1.68 -4.97
N ILE A 57 -4.88 2.99 -5.18
CA ILE A 57 -4.12 3.88 -4.32
C ILE A 57 -4.83 5.22 -4.22
N LYS A 58 -4.98 5.73 -3.00
CA LYS A 58 -5.70 6.97 -2.70
C LYS A 58 -4.93 7.81 -1.70
N GLU A 59 -4.97 9.13 -1.89
CA GLU A 59 -4.53 10.09 -0.88
C GLU A 59 -5.57 10.16 0.26
N LEU A 60 -5.12 9.96 1.49
CA LEU A 60 -5.91 10.21 2.69
C LEU A 60 -5.59 11.59 3.24
N SER A 61 -6.52 12.52 3.05
CA SER A 61 -6.42 13.90 3.54
C SER A 61 -7.32 14.18 4.74
N THR A 62 -8.40 13.41 4.90
CA THR A 62 -9.37 13.52 6.00
C THR A 62 -9.94 12.16 6.40
N VAL A 63 -10.34 12.02 7.66
CA VAL A 63 -11.08 10.86 8.23
C VAL A 63 -12.10 11.41 9.22
N ASP A 64 -13.37 11.04 9.08
CA ASP A 64 -14.48 11.46 9.97
C ASP A 64 -14.47 12.96 10.28
N GLY A 65 -14.30 13.80 9.26
CA GLY A 65 -14.25 15.26 9.38
C GLY A 65 -12.93 15.83 9.93
N HIS A 66 -11.97 15.00 10.32
CA HIS A 66 -10.66 15.42 10.83
C HIS A 66 -9.62 15.45 9.73
N LYS A 67 -8.77 16.48 9.72
CA LYS A 67 -7.66 16.62 8.77
C LYS A 67 -6.43 15.84 9.23
N ILE A 68 -5.83 15.07 8.32
CA ILE A 68 -4.56 14.38 8.59
C ILE A 68 -3.40 15.37 8.47
N LYS A 69 -2.56 15.43 9.50
CA LYS A 69 -1.25 16.11 9.48
C LYS A 69 -0.15 15.08 9.76
N LEU A 70 0.94 15.19 9.01
CA LEU A 70 2.10 14.31 9.13
C LEU A 70 3.26 15.14 9.68
N GLU A 71 3.83 14.68 10.79
CA GLU A 71 4.99 15.29 11.44
C GLU A 71 6.15 14.31 11.41
N LYS A 72 7.36 14.84 11.25
CA LYS A 72 8.57 14.02 11.26
C LYS A 72 8.94 13.77 12.72
N ILE A 73 9.24 12.51 13.05
CA ILE A 73 9.80 12.09 14.34
C ILE A 73 11.28 12.50 14.39
#